data_AF-A0ABD5DZK9-F1
#
_entry.id   AF-A0ABD5DZK9-F1
#
_cell.length_a   1.000
_cell.length_b   1.000
_cell.length_c   1.000
_cell.angle_alpha   90.00
_cell.angle_beta   90.00
_cell.angle_gamma   90.00
#
_symmetry.space_group_name_H-M   'P 1'
#
loop_
_entity.id
_entity.type
_entity.pdbx_description
1 polymer ?
#
loop_
_entity_poly.entity_id
_entity_poly.type
_entity_poly.pdbx_seq_one_letter_code
_entity_poly.pdbx_strand_id
1 'polypeptide(L)' 'ILLSSVVQPGFWWLLAITVLFGWMTLVGVVRAEFLRTRNYDYVRAAQALGVSDRQIILRHMLPNAMVATLTFLPFI' A
#
# COMPACT_ATOMS: atom_id res chain seq x y z
N ILE A 1 15.82 23.27 0.11
CA ILE A 1 16.58 24.54 0.18
C ILE A 1 15.90 25.64 -0.67
N LEU A 2 15.50 25.39 -1.92
CA LEU A 2 14.72 26.39 -2.70
C LEU A 2 13.27 26.58 -2.21
N LEU A 3 12.59 25.50 -1.78
CA LEU A 3 11.19 25.56 -1.31
C LEU A 3 11.01 26.17 0.09
N SER A 4 12.05 26.20 0.94
CA SER A 4 11.95 26.77 2.29
C SER A 4 12.15 28.28 2.34
N SER A 5 12.39 28.92 1.20
CA SER A 5 12.61 30.38 1.10
C SER A 5 11.29 31.16 0.94
N VAL A 6 10.26 30.52 0.38
CA VAL A 6 8.98 31.18 0.04
C VAL A 6 7.90 30.97 1.10
N VAL A 7 8.07 29.96 1.96
CA VAL A 7 7.07 29.51 2.91
C VAL A 7 7.80 29.18 4.21
N GLN A 8 7.48 29.86 5.31
CA GLN A 8 7.88 29.39 6.65
C GLN A 8 7.38 27.94 6.77
N PRO A 9 8.26 26.92 6.91
CA PRO A 9 7.83 25.53 6.97
C PRO A 9 7.05 25.31 8.27
N GLY A 10 5.74 25.56 8.20
CA GLY A 10 4.80 25.26 9.28
C GLY A 10 4.45 23.77 9.29
N PHE A 11 3.82 23.35 10.39
CA PHE A 11 3.33 21.97 10.58
C PHE A 11 2.57 21.43 9.37
N TRP A 12 1.66 22.23 8.78
CA TRP A 12 0.85 21.81 7.64
C TRP A 12 1.65 21.52 6.37
N TRP A 13 2.73 22.27 6.13
CA TRP A 13 3.59 22.03 4.97
C TRP A 13 4.44 20.77 5.13
N LEU A 14 4.96 20.54 6.33
CA LEU A 14 5.65 19.30 6.66
C LEU A 14 4.70 18.10 6.52
N LEU A 15 3.49 18.18 7.08
CA LEU A 15 2.49 17.13 6.96
C LEU A 15 2.12 16.84 5.50
N ALA A 16 1.89 17.88 4.69
CA ALA A 16 1.57 17.73 3.28
C ALA A 16 2.70 17.02 2.52
N ILE A 17 3.96 17.42 2.71
CA ILE A 17 5.11 16.80 2.06
C ILE A 17 5.27 15.35 2.54
N THR A 18 5.18 15.07 3.84
CA THR A 18 5.31 13.71 4.36
C THR A 18 4.22 12.78 3.83
N VAL A 19 2.96 13.23 3.76
CA VAL A 19 1.88 12.42 3.18
C VAL A 19 2.08 12.22 1.67
N LEU A 20 2.53 13.26 0.97
CA LEU A 20 2.66 13.26 -0.49
C LEU A 20 3.89 12.49 -1.00
N PHE A 21 4.89 12.22 -0.15
CA PHE A 21 6.05 11.41 -0.49
C PHE A 21 6.13 10.08 0.27
N GLY A 22 5.45 9.94 1.43
CA GLY A 22 5.49 8.74 2.27
C GLY A 22 4.79 7.51 1.68
N TRP A 23 3.93 7.68 0.67
CA TRP A 23 3.25 6.55 0.02
C TRP A 23 4.17 5.77 -0.95
N MET A 24 5.27 6.37 -1.42
CA MET A 24 6.15 5.72 -2.40
C MET A 24 6.82 4.46 -1.84
N THR A 25 7.18 4.47 -0.56
CA THR A 25 7.72 3.30 0.15
C THR A 25 6.67 2.20 0.32
N LEU A 26 5.41 2.56 0.53
CA LEU A 26 4.30 1.62 0.64
C LEU A 26 4.01 0.88 -0.68
N VAL A 27 4.28 1.49 -1.84
CA VAL A 27 4.09 0.83 -3.15
C VAL A 27 4.90 -0.46 -3.27
N GLY A 28 6.14 -0.47 -2.79
CA GLY A 28 6.99 -1.66 -2.80
C GLY A 28 6.42 -2.79 -1.94
N VAL A 29 5.93 -2.44 -0.75
CA VAL A 29 5.29 -3.37 0.20
C VAL A 29 4.02 -3.98 -0.40
N VAL A 30 3.12 -3.13 -0.91
CA VAL A 30 1.87 -3.58 -1.53
C VAL A 30 2.16 -4.51 -2.71
N ARG A 31 3.11 -4.17 -3.58
CA ARG A 31 3.49 -5.03 -4.71
C ARG A 31 4.03 -6.39 -4.25
N ALA A 32 4.88 -6.41 -3.22
CA ALA A 32 5.39 -7.65 -2.64
C ALA A 32 4.26 -8.51 -2.06
N GLU A 33 3.33 -7.89 -1.35
CA GLU A 33 2.20 -8.60 -0.75
C GLU A 33 1.22 -9.12 -1.80
N PHE A 34 0.99 -8.40 -2.90
CA PHE A 34 0.19 -8.88 -4.03
C PHE A 34 0.84 -10.09 -4.72
N LEU A 35 2.16 -10.07 -4.92
CA LEU A 35 2.89 -11.21 -5.49
C LEU A 35 2.84 -12.43 -4.55
N ARG A 36 2.97 -12.21 -3.25
CA ARG A 36 2.82 -13.26 -2.23
C ARG A 36 1.41 -13.83 -2.22
N THR A 37 0.41 -12.95 -2.23
CA THR A 37 -1.01 -13.34 -2.13
C THR A 37 -1.46 -14.16 -3.34
N ARG A 38 -1.01 -13.78 -4.54
CA ARG A 38 -1.28 -14.55 -5.77
C ARG A 38 -0.72 -15.97 -5.75
N ASN A 39 0.34 -16.22 -4.97
CA ASN A 39 0.94 -17.54 -4.85
C ASN A 39 0.28 -18.43 -3.78
N TYR A 40 -0.71 -17.93 -3.04
CA TYR A 40 -1.41 -18.75 -2.07
C TYR A 40 -2.32 -19.79 -2.72
N ASP A 41 -2.31 -21.00 -2.15
CA ASP A 41 -3.10 -22.12 -2.64
C ASP A 41 -4.60 -21.87 -2.57
N TYR A 42 -5.08 -21.07 -1.61
CA TYR A 42 -6.50 -20.70 -1.52
C TYR A 42 -6.94 -19.77 -2.66
N VAL A 43 -6.06 -18.89 -3.15
CA VAL A 43 -6.34 -18.04 -4.32
C VAL A 43 -6.42 -18.89 -5.58
N ARG A 44 -5.48 -19.82 -5.73
CA ARG A 44 -5.47 -20.77 -6.86
C ARG A 44 -6.70 -21.68 -6.86
N ALA A 45 -7.10 -22.18 -5.69
CA ALA A 45 -8.32 -22.96 -5.53
C ALA A 45 -9.59 -22.12 -5.85
N ALA A 46 -9.66 -20.87 -5.38
CA ALA A 46 -10.78 -19.96 -5.69
C ALA A 46 -10.89 -19.66 -7.20
N GLN A 47 -9.75 -19.46 -7.88
CA GLN A 47 -9.72 -19.32 -9.34
C GLN A 47 -10.15 -20.61 -10.05
N ALA A 48 -9.71 -21.78 -9.59
CA ALA A 48 -10.14 -23.06 -10.15
C ALA A 48 -11.64 -23.32 -9.97
N LEU A 49 -12.26 -22.75 -8.93
CA LEU A 49 -13.71 -22.76 -8.68
C LEU A 49 -14.49 -21.71 -9.51
N GLY A 50 -13.81 -20.91 -10.34
CA GLY A 50 -14.43 -19.91 -11.22
C GLY A 50 -14.77 -18.57 -10.54
N VAL A 51 -14.20 -18.28 -9.37
CA VAL A 51 -14.40 -16.99 -8.70
C VAL A 51 -13.71 -15.87 -9.49
N SER A 52 -14.41 -14.76 -9.69
CA SER A 52 -13.87 -13.61 -10.42
C SER A 52 -12.65 -13.00 -9.74
N ASP A 53 -11.61 -12.65 -10.52
CA ASP A 53 -10.39 -12.02 -10.01
C ASP A 53 -10.69 -10.76 -9.19
N ARG A 54 -11.70 -9.98 -9.60
CA ARG A 54 -12.12 -8.77 -8.88
C ARG A 54 -12.61 -9.08 -7.46
N GLN A 55 -13.37 -10.16 -7.26
CA GLN A 55 -13.78 -10.58 -5.93
C GLN A 55 -12.60 -11.02 -5.07
N ILE A 56 -11.65 -11.78 -5.65
CA ILE A 56 -10.46 -12.22 -4.93
C ILE A 56 -9.60 -11.01 -4.53
N ILE A 57 -9.41 -10.06 -5.44
CA ILE A 57 -8.64 -8.85 -5.19
C ILE A 57 -9.30 -8.01 -4.09
N LEU A 58 -10.59 -7.66 -4.22
CA LEU A 58 -11.27 -6.78 -3.27
C LEU A 58 -11.48 -7.40 -1.89
N ARG A 59 -11.76 -8.70 -1.83
CA ARG A 59 -12.15 -9.39 -0.59
C ARG A 59 -10.99 -10.06 0.13
N HIS A 60 -9.89 -10.36 -0.57
CA HIS A 60 -8.74 -11.05 0.01
C HIS A 60 -7.44 -10.28 -0.18
N MET A 61 -7.05 -9.91 -1.41
CA MET A 61 -5.72 -9.31 -1.65
C MET A 61 -5.58 -7.88 -1.11
N LEU A 62 -6.58 -7.02 -1.34
CA LEU A 62 -6.61 -5.64 -0.86
C LEU A 62 -6.56 -5.54 0.68
N PRO A 63 -7.47 -6.20 1.43
CA PRO A 63 -7.40 -6.15 2.88
C PRO A 63 -6.10 -6.73 3.43
N ASN A 64 -5.54 -7.79 2.82
CA ASN A 64 -4.24 -8.33 3.23
C ASN A 64 -3.09 -7.32 3.03
N ALA A 65 -3.05 -6.65 1.86
CA ALA A 65 -2.07 -5.60 1.58
C ALA A 65 -2.22 -4.39 2.50
N MET A 66 -3.45 -4.00 2.87
CA MET A 66 -3.70 -2.90 3.81
C MET A 66 -3.16 -3.20 5.22
N VAL A 67 -3.34 -4.43 5.72
CA VAL A 67 -2.80 -4.86 7.03
C VAL A 67 -1.27 -4.80 7.03
N ALA A 68 -0.63 -5.27 5.95
CA ALA A 68 0.82 -5.15 5.80
C ALA A 68 1.24 -3.68 5.78
N THR A 69 0.55 -2.84 5.00
CA THR A 69 0.82 -1.39 4.90
C THR A 69 0.74 -0.70 6.28
N LEU A 70 -0.28 -1.01 7.08
CA LEU A 70 -0.45 -0.47 8.44
C LEU A 70 0.65 -0.95 9.41
N THR A 71 1.10 -2.20 9.25
CA THR A 71 2.19 -2.77 10.04
C THR A 71 3.53 -2.10 9.72
N PHE A 72 3.77 -1.76 8.45
CA PHE A 72 5.01 -1.13 8.00
C PHE A 72 5.04 0.40 8.13
N LEU A 73 3.86 1.03 8.30
CA LEU A 73 3.69 2.47 8.50
C LEU A 73 4.59 3.11 9.58
N PRO A 74 4.78 2.52 10.78
CA PRO A 74 5.65 3.11 11.81
C PRO A 74 7.16 2.95 11.52
N PHE A 75 7.54 2.18 10.50
CA PHE A 75 8.93 1.94 10.13
C PHE A 75 9.38 2.77 8.91
N ILE A 76 8.55 3.73 8.48
CA ILE A 76 8.76 4.66 7.35
C ILE A 76 8.71 6.09 7.89
#